data_AF-A0A2V6GMH9-F1
#
_entry.id   AF-A0A2V6GMH9-F1
#
_cell.length_a   1.000
_cell.length_b   1.000
_cell.length_c   1.000
_cell.angle_alpha   90.00
_cell.angle_beta   90.00
_cell.angle_gamma   90.00
#
_symmetry.space_group_name_H-M   'P 1'
#
loop_
_entity.id
_entity.type
_entity.pdbx_description
1 polymer ?
#
loop_
_entity_poly.entity_id
_entity_poly.type
_entity_poly.pdbx_seq_one_letter_code
_entity_poly.pdbx_strand_id
1 'polypeptide(L)'
;MLGLFLEVLSMQLTSQLQMGAIRARPASLTASLRLQSASARKAIPAELGFQLGPAKLNAEGRIFTLRLVPTLKPFQPSQMRTAFEIGGVALIPNETRARVQLTPAGTTPMTMELRAHLELNAVELSPNFQVAQLILNCSTNVVRVTLNPKAPEQTAAKFELRVLKLDDSGRIAELLLNPIK
;
A
#
# COMPACT_ATOMS: atom_id res chain seq x y z
N MET A 1 -2.13 -12.42 0.53
CA MET A 1 -1.89 -11.21 -0.26
C MET A 1 -2.82 -10.10 0.21
N LEU A 2 -2.24 -9.01 0.69
CA LEU A 2 -2.93 -7.75 1.01
C LEU A 2 -3.10 -6.93 -0.27
N GLY A 3 -4.25 -6.30 -0.46
CA GLY A 3 -4.48 -5.28 -1.48
C GLY A 3 -4.91 -3.95 -0.85
N LEU A 4 -4.22 -2.86 -1.17
CA LEU A 4 -4.46 -1.52 -0.62
C LEU A 4 -4.49 -0.48 -1.74
N PHE A 5 -5.52 0.36 -1.76
CA PHE A 5 -5.59 1.48 -2.70
C PHE A 5 -4.80 2.66 -2.17
N LEU A 6 -4.01 3.28 -3.05
CA LEU A 6 -3.16 4.41 -2.73
C LEU A 6 -3.51 5.60 -3.63
N GLU A 7 -3.50 6.80 -3.07
CA GLU A 7 -3.48 8.08 -3.81
C GLU A 7 -2.03 8.52 -4.03
N VAL A 8 -1.73 8.98 -5.25
CA VAL A 8 -0.41 9.50 -5.59
C VAL A 8 -0.29 10.96 -5.13
N LEU A 9 0.74 11.24 -4.32
CA LEU A 9 1.05 12.59 -3.83
C LEU A 9 2.11 13.28 -4.70
N SER A 10 3.05 12.53 -5.24
CA SER A 10 4.03 13.03 -6.21
C SER A 10 4.71 11.88 -6.93
N MET A 11 5.17 12.15 -8.14
CA MET A 11 5.99 11.22 -8.92
C MET A 11 7.32 11.87 -9.25
N GLN A 12 8.42 11.16 -9.04
CA GLN A 12 9.74 11.57 -9.46
C GLN A 12 10.15 10.80 -10.70
N LEU A 13 10.65 11.51 -11.69
CA LEU A 13 11.20 10.96 -12.92
C LEU A 13 12.72 11.18 -12.96
N THR A 14 13.43 10.21 -13.53
CA THR A 14 14.85 10.34 -13.84
C THR A 14 15.07 11.32 -14.99
N SER A 15 16.33 11.69 -15.26
CA SER A 15 16.68 12.51 -16.43
C SER A 15 16.31 11.84 -17.76
N GLN A 16 16.11 10.52 -17.77
CA GLN A 16 15.65 9.74 -18.93
C GLN A 16 14.14 9.52 -18.93
N LEU A 17 13.40 10.26 -18.11
CA LEU A 17 11.94 10.16 -17.96
C LEU A 17 11.46 8.76 -17.52
N GLN A 18 12.32 8.00 -16.83
CA GLN A 18 11.93 6.75 -16.19
C GLN A 18 11.36 7.02 -14.81
N MET A 19 10.49 6.14 -14.31
CA MET A 19 10.02 6.23 -12.93
C MET A 19 11.21 6.18 -11.97
N GLY A 20 11.28 7.16 -11.08
CA GLY A 20 12.33 7.28 -10.05
C GLY A 20 11.80 6.95 -8.67
N ALA A 21 10.69 7.56 -8.27
CA ALA A 21 10.02 7.29 -6.99
C ALA A 21 8.57 7.76 -7.04
N ILE A 22 7.70 7.16 -6.24
CA ILE A 22 6.32 7.62 -6.05
C ILE A 22 6.09 7.82 -4.55
N ARG A 23 5.66 9.03 -4.18
CA ARG A 23 5.09 9.27 -2.84
C ARG A 23 3.60 9.07 -2.91
N ALA A 24 3.07 8.32 -1.96
CA ALA A 24 1.66 7.97 -1.95
C ALA A 24 1.12 7.85 -0.53
N ARG A 25 -0.19 7.94 -0.39
CA ARG A 25 -0.89 7.66 0.88
C ARG A 25 -2.02 6.67 0.65
N PRO A 26 -2.48 5.93 1.67
CA PRO A 26 -3.69 5.14 1.53
C PRO A 26 -4.88 6.00 1.08
N ALA A 27 -5.55 5.58 0.01
CA ALA A 27 -6.79 6.20 -0.48
C ALA A 27 -7.97 5.89 0.45
N SER A 28 -7.90 4.74 1.11
CA SER A 28 -8.75 4.38 2.23
C SER A 28 -7.93 3.59 3.25
N LEU A 29 -8.39 3.56 4.50
CA LEU A 29 -7.79 2.72 5.53
C LEU A 29 -8.32 1.28 5.49
N THR A 30 -9.10 0.91 4.48
CA THR A 30 -9.61 -0.44 4.32
C THR A 30 -8.80 -1.17 3.24
N ALA A 31 -8.32 -2.35 3.57
CA ALA A 31 -7.60 -3.23 2.68
C ALA A 31 -8.41 -4.50 2.39
N SER A 32 -8.10 -5.13 1.27
CA SER A 32 -8.52 -6.50 0.97
C SER A 32 -7.47 -7.49 1.45
N LEU A 33 -7.89 -8.70 1.83
CA LEU A 33 -6.97 -9.77 2.21
C LEU A 33 -7.37 -11.07 1.53
N ARG A 34 -6.49 -11.59 0.67
CA ARG A 34 -6.62 -12.92 0.08
C ARG A 34 -5.71 -13.90 0.80
N LEU A 35 -6.30 -14.86 1.50
CA LEU A 35 -5.60 -15.90 2.25
C LEU A 35 -5.29 -17.09 1.33
N GLN A 36 -4.05 -17.61 1.39
CA GLN A 36 -3.65 -18.78 0.60
C GLN A 36 -4.07 -20.10 1.27
N SER A 37 -3.97 -20.17 2.61
CA SER A 37 -4.35 -21.35 3.39
C SER A 37 -5.84 -21.68 3.23
N ALA A 38 -6.16 -22.93 2.91
CA ALA A 38 -7.54 -23.41 2.81
C ALA A 38 -8.29 -23.34 4.15
N SER A 39 -7.61 -23.69 5.25
CA SER A 39 -8.17 -23.63 6.60
C SER A 39 -8.49 -22.19 7.00
N ALA A 40 -7.59 -21.25 6.70
CA ALA A 40 -7.79 -19.83 7.00
C ALA A 40 -8.94 -19.23 6.17
N ARG A 41 -9.09 -19.65 4.90
CA ARG A 41 -10.21 -19.24 4.03
C ARG A 41 -11.59 -19.71 4.55
N LYS A 42 -11.65 -20.79 5.33
CA LYS A 42 -12.90 -21.24 5.98
C LYS A 42 -13.25 -20.39 7.20
N ALA A 43 -12.25 -19.90 7.92
CA ALA A 43 -12.44 -19.12 9.14
C ALA A 43 -12.69 -17.63 8.85
N ILE A 44 -12.15 -17.10 7.75
CA ILE A 44 -12.19 -15.68 7.40
C ILE A 44 -12.76 -15.54 5.99
N PRO A 45 -13.95 -14.93 5.82
CA PRO A 45 -14.56 -14.72 4.52
C PRO A 45 -13.64 -13.90 3.59
N ALA A 46 -13.45 -14.38 2.35
CA ALA A 46 -12.53 -13.76 1.39
C ALA A 46 -13.00 -12.38 0.89
N GLU A 47 -14.29 -12.09 1.01
CA GLU A 47 -14.92 -10.84 0.60
C GLU A 47 -14.76 -9.75 1.66
N LEU A 48 -14.30 -10.09 2.86
CA LEU A 48 -14.27 -9.19 4.00
C LEU A 48 -13.27 -8.04 3.81
N GLY A 49 -13.68 -6.83 4.17
CA GLY A 49 -12.77 -5.70 4.32
C GLY A 49 -11.99 -5.77 5.64
N PHE A 50 -10.78 -5.24 5.63
CA PHE A 50 -9.93 -5.15 6.81
C PHE A 50 -9.50 -3.71 7.04
N GLN A 51 -9.79 -3.16 8.20
CA GLN A 51 -9.26 -1.87 8.60
C GLN A 51 -7.76 -2.00 8.92
N LEU A 52 -6.94 -1.13 8.33
CA LEU A 52 -5.54 -0.98 8.68
C LEU A 52 -5.43 -0.44 10.11
N GLY A 53 -4.81 -1.25 10.96
CA GLY A 53 -4.39 -0.87 12.29
C GLY A 53 -2.96 -0.33 12.32
N PRO A 54 -2.39 -0.14 13.52
CA PRO A 54 -1.03 0.35 13.68
C PRO A 54 -0.01 -0.57 13.00
N ALA A 55 1.02 0.02 12.41
CA ALA A 55 2.17 -0.66 11.84
C ALA A 55 3.38 -0.49 12.76
N LYS A 56 4.15 -1.57 12.96
CA LYS A 56 5.47 -1.50 13.60
C LYS A 56 6.53 -1.44 12.52
N LEU A 57 7.45 -0.49 12.65
CA LEU A 57 8.57 -0.33 11.75
C LEU A 57 9.85 -0.90 12.39
N ASN A 58 10.76 -1.39 11.56
CA ASN A 58 12.12 -1.71 12.00
C ASN A 58 13.00 -0.45 11.98
N ALA A 59 14.29 -0.58 12.32
CA ALA A 59 15.24 0.53 12.38
C ALA A 59 15.42 1.27 11.04
N GLU A 60 15.19 0.60 9.91
CA GLU A 60 15.28 1.18 8.56
C GLU A 60 13.96 1.81 8.07
N GLY A 61 12.93 1.87 8.91
CA GLY A 61 11.61 2.41 8.54
C GLY A 61 10.80 1.50 7.62
N ARG A 62 11.16 0.21 7.55
CA ARG A 62 10.40 -0.82 6.83
C ARG A 62 9.32 -1.38 7.75
N ILE A 63 8.17 -1.73 7.19
CA ILE A 63 7.11 -2.38 7.94
C ILE A 63 7.63 -3.75 8.39
N PHE A 64 7.64 -4.00 9.69
CA PHE A 64 7.97 -5.29 10.29
C PHE A 64 6.70 -6.08 10.60
N THR A 65 5.71 -5.40 11.18
CA THR A 65 4.41 -5.99 11.52
C THR A 65 3.28 -5.04 11.16
N LEU A 66 2.19 -5.57 10.61
CA LEU A 66 0.97 -4.84 10.30
C LEU A 66 -0.22 -5.48 11.01
N ARG A 67 -1.06 -4.66 11.64
CA ARG A 67 -2.33 -5.10 12.24
C ARG A 67 -3.50 -4.85 11.31
N LEU A 68 -4.40 -5.83 11.22
CA LEU A 68 -5.65 -5.73 10.47
C LEU A 68 -6.84 -6.08 11.36
N VAL A 69 -7.87 -5.23 11.35
CA VAL A 69 -9.11 -5.46 12.09
C VAL A 69 -10.23 -5.79 11.08
N PRO A 70 -10.92 -6.93 11.21
CA PRO A 70 -12.04 -7.26 10.31
C PRO A 70 -13.14 -6.20 10.42
N THR A 71 -13.65 -5.70 9.28
CA THR A 71 -14.72 -4.68 9.29
C THR A 71 -16.12 -5.28 9.45
N LEU A 72 -16.24 -6.60 9.33
CA LEU A 72 -17.51 -7.33 9.24
C LEU A 72 -18.41 -6.89 8.08
N LYS A 73 -17.83 -6.21 7.08
CA LYS A 73 -18.48 -5.76 5.85
C LYS A 73 -17.68 -6.20 4.62
N PRO A 74 -18.33 -6.45 3.48
CA PRO A 74 -17.62 -6.71 2.23
C PRO A 74 -16.68 -5.56 1.88
N PHE A 75 -15.48 -5.89 1.41
CA PHE A 75 -14.50 -4.93 0.92
C PHE A 75 -15.08 -4.17 -0.27
N GLN A 76 -15.02 -2.84 -0.20
CA GLN A 76 -15.40 -1.95 -1.29
C GLN A 76 -14.14 -1.33 -1.88
N PRO A 77 -13.69 -1.75 -3.07
CA PRO A 77 -12.52 -1.17 -3.73
C PRO A 77 -12.71 0.34 -3.97
N SER A 78 -11.67 1.14 -3.74
CA SER A 78 -11.71 2.55 -4.10
C SER A 78 -11.74 2.72 -5.63
N GLN A 79 -12.36 3.79 -6.11
CA GLN A 79 -12.42 4.08 -7.54
C GLN A 79 -11.00 4.22 -8.11
N MET A 80 -10.70 3.46 -9.15
CA MET A 80 -9.41 3.59 -9.83
C MET A 80 -9.42 4.73 -10.84
N ARG A 81 -8.50 5.67 -10.66
CA ARG A 81 -8.26 6.83 -11.52
C ARG A 81 -6.82 6.81 -11.98
N THR A 82 -6.60 6.61 -13.27
CA THR A 82 -5.25 6.46 -13.84
C THR A 82 -4.69 7.75 -14.44
N ALA A 83 -5.54 8.77 -14.58
CA ALA A 83 -5.10 10.10 -15.01
C ALA A 83 -4.33 10.80 -13.88
N PHE A 84 -3.23 11.47 -14.25
CA PHE A 84 -2.44 12.30 -13.35
C PHE A 84 -2.45 13.73 -13.89
N GLU A 85 -3.33 14.58 -13.35
CA GLU A 85 -3.38 16.00 -13.69
C GLU A 85 -2.22 16.72 -13.00
N ILE A 86 -1.28 17.25 -13.79
CA ILE A 86 -0.07 17.90 -13.27
C ILE A 86 -0.41 19.33 -12.86
N GLY A 87 -0.32 19.63 -11.56
CA GLY A 87 -0.49 20.97 -11.00
C GLY A 87 0.83 21.69 -10.74
N GLY A 88 1.94 20.96 -10.66
CA GLY A 88 3.25 21.53 -10.41
C GLY A 88 4.39 20.63 -10.87
N VAL A 89 5.45 21.27 -11.33
CA VAL A 89 6.70 20.64 -11.78
C VAL A 89 7.86 21.30 -11.05
N ALA A 90 8.74 20.49 -10.46
CA ALA A 90 9.95 20.97 -9.79
C ALA A 90 11.16 20.14 -10.20
N LEU A 91 12.33 20.77 -10.25
CA LEU A 91 13.62 20.07 -10.30
C LEU A 91 14.10 19.84 -8.87
N ILE A 92 14.30 18.58 -8.50
CA ILE A 92 14.86 18.18 -7.22
C ILE A 92 16.35 17.92 -7.44
N PRO A 93 17.24 18.76 -6.87
CA PRO A 93 18.67 18.52 -6.92
C PRO A 93 19.00 17.19 -6.25
N ASN A 94 19.93 16.45 -6.84
CA ASN A 94 20.48 15.22 -6.26
C ASN A 94 21.96 15.17 -6.66
N GLU A 95 22.81 14.60 -5.80
CA GLU A 95 24.27 14.68 -5.93
C GLU A 95 24.81 14.12 -7.25
N THR A 96 24.08 13.22 -7.88
CA THR A 96 24.48 12.58 -9.14
C THR A 96 23.72 13.11 -10.36
N ARG A 97 22.39 13.21 -10.31
CA ARG A 97 21.54 13.79 -11.37
C ARG A 97 20.23 14.33 -10.81
N ALA A 98 19.88 15.55 -11.20
CA ALA A 98 18.60 16.15 -10.87
C ALA A 98 17.41 15.24 -11.27
N ARG A 99 16.36 15.25 -10.45
CA ARG A 99 15.10 14.55 -10.70
C ARG A 99 14.02 15.55 -11.06
N VAL A 100 13.10 15.17 -11.93
CA VAL A 100 11.88 15.96 -12.16
C VAL A 100 10.80 15.44 -11.22
N GLN A 101 10.25 16.28 -10.38
CA GLN A 101 9.10 15.95 -9.53
C GLN A 101 7.83 16.54 -10.13
N LEU A 102 6.84 15.69 -10.31
CA LEU A 102 5.49 16.02 -10.70
C LEU A 102 4.59 15.96 -9.47
N THR A 103 3.76 16.98 -9.30
CA THR A 103 2.77 17.07 -8.22
C THR A 103 1.37 17.21 -8.82
N PRO A 104 0.35 16.55 -8.23
CA PRO A 104 -1.00 16.58 -8.75
C PRO A 104 -1.66 17.95 -8.55
N ALA A 105 -2.61 18.31 -9.41
CA ALA A 105 -3.39 19.55 -9.31
C ALA A 105 -4.39 19.58 -8.12
N GLY A 106 -4.58 18.46 -7.42
CA GLY A 106 -5.34 18.38 -6.17
C GLY A 106 -6.86 18.24 -6.31
N THR A 107 -7.41 18.37 -7.52
CA THR A 107 -8.85 18.23 -7.83
C THR A 107 -9.30 16.78 -7.79
N THR A 108 -8.52 15.89 -8.40
CA THR A 108 -8.86 14.47 -8.54
C THR A 108 -7.58 13.62 -8.47
N PRO A 109 -7.26 13.00 -7.32
CA PRO A 109 -6.00 12.27 -7.20
C PRO A 109 -5.98 11.02 -8.07
N MET A 110 -4.84 10.76 -8.72
CA MET A 110 -4.53 9.47 -9.34
C MET A 110 -4.47 8.41 -8.24
N THR A 111 -5.03 7.24 -8.50
CA THR A 111 -5.03 6.12 -7.56
C THR A 111 -4.42 4.87 -8.19
N MET A 112 -3.78 4.05 -7.37
CA MET A 112 -3.19 2.77 -7.76
C MET A 112 -3.51 1.71 -6.71
N GLU A 113 -3.45 0.43 -7.08
CA GLU A 113 -3.55 -0.68 -6.13
C GLU A 113 -2.14 -1.21 -5.82
N LEU A 114 -1.79 -1.20 -4.54
CA LEU A 114 -0.62 -1.87 -3.98
C LEU A 114 -1.03 -3.28 -3.54
N ARG A 115 -0.20 -4.26 -3.89
CA ARG A 115 -0.32 -5.67 -3.48
C ARG A 115 0.93 -6.12 -2.75
N ALA A 116 0.73 -6.67 -1.56
CA ALA A 116 1.83 -7.16 -0.71
C ALA A 116 1.60 -8.62 -0.31
N HIS A 117 2.68 -9.41 -0.33
CA HIS A 117 2.69 -10.76 0.22
C HIS A 117 3.12 -10.67 1.68
N LEU A 118 2.24 -11.10 2.56
CA LEU A 118 2.40 -11.01 4.00
C LEU A 118 2.16 -12.38 4.63
N GLU A 119 2.84 -12.64 5.73
CA GLU A 119 2.72 -13.88 6.49
C GLU A 119 1.82 -13.65 7.70
N LEU A 120 0.87 -14.56 7.95
CA LEU A 120 0.05 -14.50 9.15
C LEU A 120 0.91 -14.90 10.35
N ASN A 121 1.10 -13.98 11.29
CA ASN A 121 1.90 -14.19 12.49
C ASN A 121 1.03 -14.64 13.67
N ALA A 122 -0.09 -13.94 13.90
CA ALA A 122 -1.00 -14.25 14.98
C ALA A 122 -2.43 -13.82 14.66
N VAL A 123 -3.38 -14.45 15.35
CA VAL A 123 -4.79 -14.08 15.38
C VAL A 123 -5.14 -13.78 16.82
N GLU A 124 -5.64 -12.58 17.10
CA GLU A 124 -6.15 -12.26 18.42
C GLU A 124 -7.67 -12.38 18.40
N LEU A 125 -8.19 -13.02 19.44
CA LEU A 125 -9.62 -13.24 19.62
C LEU A 125 -10.19 -12.24 20.63
N SER A 126 -11.41 -11.81 20.41
CA SER A 126 -12.21 -11.10 21.41
C SER A 126 -12.67 -12.07 22.51
N PRO A 127 -13.18 -11.56 23.66
CA PRO A 127 -13.67 -12.41 24.76
C PRO A 127 -14.77 -13.41 24.36
N ASN A 128 -15.51 -13.14 23.28
CA ASN A 128 -16.51 -14.03 22.70
C ASN A 128 -15.94 -14.99 21.64
N PHE A 129 -14.61 -15.17 21.59
CA PHE A 129 -13.90 -16.05 20.66
C PHE A 129 -14.09 -15.73 19.17
N GLN A 130 -14.42 -14.48 18.84
CA GLN A 130 -14.42 -14.00 17.45
C GLN A 130 -13.05 -13.41 17.08
N VAL A 131 -12.72 -13.36 15.79
CA VAL A 131 -11.48 -12.73 15.32
C VAL A 131 -11.56 -11.22 15.55
N ALA A 132 -10.76 -10.72 16.50
CA ALA A 132 -10.66 -9.28 16.78
C ALA A 132 -9.63 -8.61 15.90
N GLN A 133 -8.47 -9.25 15.68
CA GLN A 133 -7.42 -8.72 14.81
C GLN A 133 -6.50 -9.81 14.27
N LEU A 134 -5.92 -9.53 13.11
CA LEU A 134 -4.84 -10.28 12.51
C LEU A 134 -3.55 -9.51 12.66
N ILE A 135 -2.49 -10.21 13.04
CA ILE A 135 -1.12 -9.68 13.06
C ILE A 135 -0.38 -10.33 11.90
N LEU A 136 0.10 -9.51 10.98
CA LEU A 136 0.80 -9.95 9.78
C LEU A 136 2.27 -9.50 9.83
N ASN A 137 3.18 -10.40 9.47
CA ASN A 137 4.59 -10.07 9.28
C ASN A 137 4.84 -9.69 7.81
N CYS A 138 5.67 -8.67 7.64
CA CYS A 138 6.18 -8.25 6.34
C CYS A 138 7.62 -8.79 6.21
N SER A 139 7.79 -9.96 5.59
CA SER A 139 9.12 -10.57 5.39
C SER A 139 9.93 -9.88 4.27
N THR A 140 9.24 -9.15 3.38
CA THR A 140 9.84 -8.35 2.32
C THR A 140 9.18 -6.98 2.25
N ASN A 141 9.93 -5.98 1.80
CA ASN A 141 9.40 -4.69 1.43
C ASN A 141 9.17 -4.55 -0.09
N VAL A 142 9.32 -5.64 -0.85
CA VAL A 142 8.94 -5.67 -2.26
C VAL A 142 7.43 -5.82 -2.39
N VAL A 143 6.81 -4.86 -3.06
CA VAL A 143 5.38 -4.82 -3.36
C VAL A 143 5.15 -4.76 -4.86
N ARG A 144 3.94 -5.09 -5.28
CA ARG A 144 3.48 -4.91 -6.65
C ARG A 144 2.48 -3.78 -6.72
N VAL A 145 2.56 -2.97 -7.76
CA VAL A 145 1.66 -1.85 -8.00
C VAL A 145 1.00 -2.02 -9.37
N THR A 146 -0.32 -1.86 -9.42
CA THR A 146 -1.09 -1.93 -10.66
C THR A 146 -2.05 -0.75 -10.80
N LEU A 147 -2.23 -0.32 -12.04
CA LEU A 147 -3.27 0.64 -12.47
C LEU A 147 -4.48 -0.09 -13.07
N ASN A 148 -4.55 -1.42 -12.92
CA ASN A 148 -5.69 -2.24 -13.28
C ASN A 148 -5.82 -3.40 -12.28
N PRO A 149 -6.83 -3.40 -11.37
CA PRO A 149 -6.98 -4.42 -10.35
C PRO A 149 -7.37 -5.79 -10.93
N LYS A 150 -7.90 -5.80 -12.16
CA LYS A 150 -8.28 -7.03 -12.86
C LYS A 150 -7.11 -7.63 -13.64
N ALA A 151 -6.00 -6.90 -13.79
CA ALA A 151 -4.85 -7.41 -14.50
C ALA A 151 -4.16 -8.56 -13.73
N PRO A 152 -3.57 -9.53 -14.46
CA PRO A 152 -2.76 -10.58 -13.85
C PRO A 152 -1.66 -9.98 -12.96
N GLU A 153 -1.34 -10.66 -11.87
CA GLU A 153 -0.35 -10.13 -10.91
C GLU A 153 1.05 -9.97 -11.53
N GLN A 154 1.37 -10.79 -12.53
CA GLN A 154 2.66 -10.76 -13.22
C GLN A 154 2.91 -9.48 -14.02
N THR A 155 1.84 -8.75 -14.39
CA THR A 155 1.95 -7.50 -15.15
C THR A 155 2.10 -6.28 -14.23
N ALA A 156 1.93 -6.45 -12.92
CA ALA A 156 2.09 -5.37 -11.95
C ALA A 156 3.58 -5.03 -11.76
N ALA A 157 3.88 -3.74 -11.75
CA ALA A 157 5.23 -3.23 -11.58
C ALA A 157 5.72 -3.47 -10.14
N LYS A 158 7.00 -3.83 -9.98
CA LYS A 158 7.61 -4.10 -8.67
C LYS A 158 8.22 -2.83 -8.09
N PHE A 159 8.01 -2.63 -6.80
CA PHE A 159 8.56 -1.51 -6.05
C PHE A 159 9.12 -1.97 -4.72
N GLU A 160 10.20 -1.34 -4.28
CA GLU A 160 10.63 -1.35 -2.90
C GLU A 160 9.81 -0.30 -2.13
N LEU A 161 9.16 -0.72 -1.05
CA LEU A 161 8.34 0.12 -0.19
C LEU A 161 9.11 0.58 1.05
N ARG A 162 8.89 1.85 1.44
CA ARG A 162 9.30 2.42 2.74
C ARG A 162 8.17 3.27 3.31
N VAL A 163 7.98 3.25 4.62
CA VAL A 163 7.04 4.16 5.29
C VAL A 163 7.74 5.49 5.55
N LEU A 164 7.16 6.57 5.06
CA LEU A 164 7.67 7.93 5.31
C LEU A 164 7.01 8.56 6.54
N LYS A 165 5.74 8.24 6.77
CA LYS A 165 4.97 8.83 7.87
C LYS A 165 3.93 7.85 8.42
N LEU A 166 3.82 7.81 9.74
CA LEU A 166 2.68 7.25 10.45
C LEU A 166 1.79 8.40 10.97
N ASP A 167 0.48 8.13 11.09
CA ASP A 167 -0.45 9.02 11.80
C ASP A 167 -0.29 8.88 13.33
N ASP A 168 -1.03 9.68 14.09
CA ASP A 168 -0.98 9.67 15.56
C ASP A 168 -1.45 8.34 16.18
N SER A 169 -2.16 7.51 15.41
CA SER A 169 -2.57 6.16 15.80
C SER A 169 -1.57 5.09 15.36
N GLY A 170 -0.42 5.48 14.80
CA GLY A 170 0.60 4.56 14.28
C GLY A 170 0.21 3.87 12.98
N ARG A 171 -0.82 4.33 12.26
CA ARG A 171 -1.22 3.81 10.95
C ARG A 171 -0.41 4.47 9.85
N ILE A 172 -0.27 3.77 8.72
CA ILE A 172 0.47 4.28 7.57
C ILE A 172 -0.23 5.52 7.02
N ALA A 173 0.44 6.67 7.07
CA ALA A 173 -0.05 7.93 6.52
C ALA A 173 0.62 8.26 5.18
N GLU A 174 1.88 7.87 5.00
CA GLU A 174 2.61 8.11 3.75
C GLU A 174 3.66 7.02 3.47
N LEU A 175 3.76 6.66 2.20
CA LEU A 175 4.64 5.65 1.63
C LEU A 175 5.54 6.25 0.56
N LEU A 176 6.76 5.73 0.48
CA LEU A 176 7.66 5.89 -0.65
C LEU A 176 7.76 4.55 -1.39
N LEU A 177 7.59 4.60 -2.71
CA LEU A 177 7.71 3.46 -3.61
C LEU A 177 8.85 3.74 -4.60
N ASN A 178 9.91 2.95 -4.53
CA ASN A 178 11.03 3.02 -5.47
C ASN A 178 10.95 1.86 -6.46
N PRO A 179 10.92 2.09 -7.78
CA PRO A 179 10.79 1.02 -8.76
C PRO A 179 12.01 0.10 -8.70
N ILE A 180 11.75 -1.20 -8.78
CA ILE A 180 12.78 -2.23 -8.91
C ILE A 180 12.94 -2.50 -10.40
N LYS A 181 14.19 -2.43 -10.89
CA LYS A 181 14.52 -2.71 -12.29
C LYS A 181 14.51 -4.21 -12.57
#